data_AF-A0A7J7N9R9-F1
#
_entry.id   AF-A0A7J7N9R9-F1
#
_cell.length_a   1.000
_cell.length_b   1.000
_cell.length_c   1.000
_cell.angle_alpha   90.00
_cell.angle_beta   90.00
_cell.angle_gamma   90.00
#
_symmetry.space_group_name_H-M   'P 1'
#
loop_
_entity.id
_entity.type
_entity.pdbx_description
1 polymer ?
#
loop_
_entity_poly.entity_id
_entity_poly.type
_entity_poly.pdbx_seq_one_letter_code
_entity_poly.pdbx_strand_id
1 'polypeptide(L)'
;MCSLWQFCNEYVVPKDQLEFFEDITPQDIVCSQKSSGVTLKEDLAVCNVKINLTRGRRNPLERVNIFKDYDSEEMFSIADDRASHLLPVYNEDMIVRVYSKKHELVRGSNFSGIRELSVKNIRIENQVHEMPEKKKCRRPLLPESNV
;
A
#
# COMPACT_ATOMS: atom_id res chain seq x y z
N MET A 1 -28.97 -11.43 18.25
CA MET A 1 -27.90 -11.79 17.28
C MET A 1 -27.05 -10.56 17.05
N CYS A 2 -25.73 -10.64 17.21
CA CYS A 2 -24.83 -9.52 16.92
C CYS A 2 -24.70 -9.33 15.40
N SER A 3 -25.05 -8.14 14.91
CA SER A 3 -24.79 -7.75 13.52
C SER A 3 -23.34 -7.26 13.42
N LEU A 4 -22.46 -8.11 12.90
CA LEU A 4 -21.04 -7.80 12.70
C LEU A 4 -20.79 -7.29 11.29
N TRP A 5 -19.81 -6.39 11.16
CA TRP A 5 -19.30 -5.94 9.87
C TRP A 5 -18.65 -7.11 9.11
N GLN A 6 -18.84 -7.16 7.81
CA GLN A 6 -18.36 -8.23 6.95
C GLN A 6 -17.18 -7.78 6.11
N PHE A 7 -16.16 -8.61 6.05
CA PHE A 7 -14.99 -8.37 5.21
C PHE A 7 -15.38 -8.32 3.73
N CYS A 8 -14.96 -7.27 3.04
CA CYS A 8 -15.21 -7.06 1.62
C CYS A 8 -13.95 -7.28 0.79
N ASN A 9 -12.85 -6.63 1.18
CA ASN A 9 -11.59 -6.71 0.43
C ASN A 9 -10.39 -6.22 1.27
N GLU A 10 -9.19 -6.51 0.77
CA GLU A 10 -7.92 -6.08 1.33
C GLU A 10 -7.00 -5.52 0.23
N TYR A 11 -6.21 -4.50 0.57
CA TYR A 11 -5.13 -3.98 -0.25
C TYR A 11 -3.86 -3.87 0.58
N VAL A 12 -2.80 -4.54 0.11
CA VAL A 12 -1.46 -4.41 0.68
C VAL A 12 -0.73 -3.30 -0.06
N VAL A 13 -0.30 -2.27 0.65
CA VAL A 13 0.41 -1.14 0.06
C VAL A 13 1.81 -1.59 -0.40
N PRO A 14 2.17 -1.36 -1.68
CA PRO A 14 3.51 -1.62 -2.19
C PRO A 14 4.59 -0.89 -1.41
N LYS A 15 5.75 -1.54 -1.23
CA LYS A 15 6.82 -1.05 -0.37
C LYS A 15 7.40 0.30 -0.81
N ASP A 16 7.46 0.51 -2.12
CA ASP A 16 7.92 1.74 -2.77
C ASP A 16 6.98 2.94 -2.54
N GLN A 17 5.73 2.68 -2.12
CA GLN A 17 4.70 3.71 -1.95
C GLN A 17 4.39 4.00 -0.48
N LEU A 18 4.88 3.18 0.46
CA LEU A 18 4.60 3.33 1.89
C LEU A 18 4.98 4.72 2.45
N GLU A 19 5.95 5.40 1.87
CA GLU A 19 6.40 6.73 2.31
C GLU A 19 5.38 7.84 2.06
N PHE A 20 4.66 7.76 0.94
CA PHE A 20 3.69 8.77 0.51
C PHE A 20 2.25 8.28 0.66
N PHE A 21 2.05 7.09 1.24
CA PHE A 21 0.72 6.52 1.38
C PHE A 21 -0.08 7.24 2.47
N GLU A 22 -1.17 7.88 2.06
CA GLU A 22 -2.17 8.43 2.97
C GLU A 22 -3.23 7.39 3.33
N ASP A 23 -3.72 7.47 4.57
CA ASP A 23 -4.78 6.61 5.07
C ASP A 23 -6.06 6.75 4.24
N ILE A 24 -6.62 5.62 3.82
CA ILE A 24 -7.83 5.61 3.00
C ILE A 24 -9.05 5.75 3.90
N THR A 25 -9.96 6.65 3.54
CA THR A 25 -11.24 6.83 4.22
C THR A 25 -12.37 6.11 3.49
N PRO A 26 -13.50 5.81 4.17
CA PRO A 26 -14.69 5.30 3.50
C PRO A 26 -15.19 6.23 2.38
N GLN A 27 -15.03 7.54 2.55
CA GLN A 27 -15.48 8.54 1.59
C GLN A 27 -14.68 8.47 0.28
N ASP A 28 -13.37 8.24 0.36
CA ASP A 28 -12.53 8.06 -0.83
C ASP A 28 -13.06 6.90 -1.67
N ILE A 29 -13.41 5.79 -0.99
CA ILE A 29 -13.95 4.61 -1.66
C ILE A 29 -15.27 4.92 -2.36
N VAL A 30 -16.21 5.57 -1.66
CA VAL A 30 -17.50 5.97 -2.23
C VAL A 30 -17.34 6.92 -3.42
N CYS A 31 -16.45 7.92 -3.33
CA CYS A 31 -16.21 8.91 -4.39
C CYS A 31 -15.60 8.29 -5.66
N SER A 32 -14.86 7.20 -5.52
CA SER A 32 -14.23 6.52 -6.66
C SER A 32 -15.12 5.49 -7.38
N GLN A 33 -16.28 5.20 -6.82
CA GLN A 33 -17.17 4.17 -7.31
C GLN A 33 -17.66 4.52 -8.73
N LYS A 34 -17.35 3.67 -9.71
CA LYS A 34 -17.99 3.73 -11.03
C LYS A 34 -19.47 3.43 -10.86
N SER A 35 -20.36 4.05 -11.64
CA SER A 35 -21.82 3.96 -11.50
C SER A 35 -22.38 2.53 -11.70
N SER A 36 -22.10 1.63 -10.78
CA SER A 36 -22.85 0.41 -10.53
C SER A 36 -24.02 0.84 -9.64
N GLY A 37 -25.27 0.64 -10.04
CA GLY A 37 -26.48 1.21 -9.43
C GLY A 37 -26.76 0.93 -7.94
N VAL A 38 -25.77 0.49 -7.16
CA VAL A 38 -25.82 0.34 -5.71
C VAL A 38 -24.97 1.42 -5.05
N THR A 39 -25.58 2.34 -4.33
CA THR A 39 -24.88 3.41 -3.61
C THR A 39 -24.38 2.90 -2.25
N LEU A 40 -23.06 2.87 -2.05
CA LEU A 40 -22.38 2.35 -0.85
C LEU A 40 -22.46 3.26 0.40
N LYS A 41 -23.22 4.36 0.35
CA LYS A 41 -23.19 5.42 1.38
C LYS A 41 -23.59 4.87 2.76
N GLU A 42 -22.79 5.21 3.79
CA GLU A 42 -22.97 4.90 5.23
C GLU A 42 -22.82 3.44 5.70
N ASP A 43 -22.67 2.47 4.79
CA ASP A 43 -22.53 1.04 5.12
C ASP A 43 -21.12 0.50 4.90
N LEU A 44 -20.11 1.36 4.97
CA LEU A 44 -18.73 1.04 4.70
C LEU A 44 -17.82 1.43 5.87
N ALA A 45 -16.93 0.53 6.27
CA ALA A 45 -15.86 0.78 7.21
C ALA A 45 -14.52 0.46 6.55
N VAL A 46 -13.51 1.32 6.79
CA VAL A 46 -12.15 1.15 6.29
C VAL A 46 -11.20 1.12 7.48
N CYS A 47 -10.27 0.18 7.46
CA CYS A 47 -9.28 -0.01 8.50
C CYS A 47 -7.89 -0.01 7.86
N ASN A 48 -7.12 1.05 8.12
CA ASN A 48 -5.72 1.15 7.74
C ASN A 48 -4.88 0.52 8.86
N VAL A 49 -4.23 -0.61 8.57
CA VAL A 49 -3.48 -1.42 9.53
C VAL A 49 -2.00 -1.28 9.23
N LYS A 50 -1.31 -0.54 10.11
CA LYS A 50 0.14 -0.43 10.11
C LYS A 50 0.75 -1.57 10.91
N ILE A 51 1.55 -2.41 10.26
CA ILE A 51 2.24 -3.54 10.87
C ILE A 51 3.74 -3.23 10.86
N ASN A 52 4.38 -3.25 12.02
CA ASN A 52 5.82 -3.06 12.12
C ASN A 52 6.40 -3.82 13.32
N LEU A 53 7.72 -3.95 13.36
CA LEU A 53 8.46 -4.58 14.45
C LEU A 53 8.62 -3.64 15.67
N THR A 54 7.52 -2.97 16.05
CA THR A 54 7.39 -1.97 17.14
C THR A 54 8.34 -0.77 17.06
N ARG A 55 9.05 -0.61 15.95
CA ARG A 55 10.02 0.47 15.69
C ARG A 55 9.84 1.17 14.35
N GLY A 56 8.62 1.11 13.80
CA GLY A 56 8.32 1.65 12.48
C GLY A 56 9.22 1.01 11.42
N ARG A 57 9.90 1.82 10.60
CA ARG A 57 10.78 1.34 9.53
C ARG A 57 12.17 0.86 9.98
N ARG A 58 12.55 1.15 11.22
CA ARG A 58 13.91 0.84 11.71
C ARG A 58 14.03 -0.62 12.09
N ASN A 59 15.16 -1.24 11.76
CA ASN A 59 15.41 -2.62 12.14
C ASN A 59 15.56 -2.70 13.67
N PRO A 60 14.83 -3.60 14.35
CA PRO A 60 14.96 -3.77 15.80
C PRO A 60 16.40 -4.13 16.24
N LEU A 61 17.15 -4.89 15.44
CA LEU A 61 18.52 -5.33 15.73
C LEU A 61 19.51 -4.17 15.90
N GLU A 62 19.25 -3.01 15.29
CA GLU A 62 20.11 -1.82 15.43
C GLU A 62 20.23 -1.30 16.86
N ARG A 63 19.30 -1.66 17.76
CA ARG A 63 19.33 -1.28 19.19
C ARG A 63 19.42 -2.48 20.11
N VAL A 64 19.72 -3.65 19.58
CA VAL A 64 20.00 -4.83 20.39
C VAL A 64 21.50 -4.95 20.50
N ASN A 65 21.92 -5.08 21.74
CA ASN A 65 23.30 -5.25 22.06
C ASN A 65 23.49 -6.66 22.64
N ILE A 66 24.53 -7.33 22.18
CA ILE A 66 24.75 -8.76 22.37
C ILE A 66 26.12 -8.94 23.02
N PHE A 67 26.20 -9.94 23.89
CA PHE A 67 27.42 -10.44 24.50
C PHE A 67 27.71 -11.81 23.92
N LYS A 68 28.99 -12.10 23.67
CA LYS A 68 29.38 -13.34 22.99
C LYS A 68 29.25 -14.54 23.91
N ASP A 69 29.75 -14.40 25.13
CA ASP A 69 29.84 -15.45 26.14
C ASP A 69 29.44 -14.90 27.52
N TYR A 70 29.20 -15.79 28.49
CA TYR A 70 28.71 -15.41 29.83
C TYR A 70 29.61 -14.39 30.57
N ASP A 71 30.93 -14.52 30.44
CA ASP A 71 31.90 -13.64 31.09
C ASP A 71 32.29 -12.42 30.23
N SER A 72 31.61 -12.20 29.09
CA SER A 72 31.93 -11.05 28.22
C SER A 72 31.41 -9.75 28.82
N GLU A 73 32.31 -8.82 29.11
CA GLU A 73 31.96 -7.44 29.51
C GLU A 73 31.79 -6.52 28.29
N GLU A 74 32.36 -6.90 27.15
CA GLU A 74 32.26 -6.16 25.91
C GLU A 74 30.97 -6.46 25.17
N MET A 75 30.35 -5.39 24.70
CA MET A 75 29.05 -5.39 24.05
C MET A 75 29.22 -5.04 22.58
N PHE A 76 28.52 -5.76 21.69
CA PHE A 76 28.50 -5.45 20.27
C PHE A 76 27.09 -5.53 19.69
N SER A 77 26.87 -4.87 18.55
CA SER A 77 25.65 -4.99 17.77
C SER A 77 25.86 -5.93 16.58
N ILE A 78 24.82 -6.66 16.20
CA ILE A 78 24.83 -7.49 15.00
C ILE A 78 24.09 -6.74 13.90
N ALA A 79 24.78 -6.52 12.79
CA ALA A 79 24.16 -6.00 11.58
C ALA A 79 23.27 -7.07 10.93
N ASP A 80 22.18 -6.63 10.30
CA ASP A 80 21.12 -7.49 9.76
C ASP A 80 21.64 -8.52 8.75
N ASP A 81 22.56 -8.08 7.89
CA ASP A 81 23.23 -8.88 6.85
C ASP A 81 24.08 -10.02 7.42
N ARG A 82 24.49 -9.92 8.70
CA ARG A 82 25.27 -10.94 9.40
C ARG A 82 24.40 -11.93 10.18
N ALA A 83 23.15 -11.58 10.47
CA ALA A 83 22.26 -12.42 11.25
C ALA A 83 21.63 -13.52 10.38
N SER A 84 20.97 -13.14 9.28
CA SER A 84 20.44 -14.10 8.31
C SER A 84 19.96 -13.40 7.04
N HIS A 85 20.21 -14.02 5.88
CA HIS A 85 19.65 -13.57 4.60
C HIS A 85 18.13 -13.81 4.46
N LEU A 86 17.50 -14.49 5.42
CA LEU A 86 16.06 -14.72 5.45
C LEU A 86 15.29 -13.63 6.21
N LEU A 87 15.99 -12.62 6.73
CA LEU A 87 15.34 -11.53 7.45
C LEU A 87 14.53 -10.65 6.48
N PRO A 88 13.39 -10.10 6.93
CA PRO A 88 12.59 -9.19 6.11
C PRO A 88 13.42 -7.97 5.66
N VAL A 89 13.41 -7.70 4.36
CA VAL A 89 14.06 -6.50 3.80
C VAL A 89 13.38 -5.20 4.28
N TYR A 90 12.10 -5.28 4.64
CA TYR A 90 11.29 -4.17 5.14
C TYR A 90 10.74 -4.49 6.52
N ASN A 91 10.81 -3.52 7.44
CA ASN A 91 10.32 -3.65 8.82
C ASN A 91 8.90 -3.11 9.02
N GLU A 92 8.28 -2.58 7.97
CA GLU A 92 6.99 -1.89 8.01
C GLU A 92 6.13 -2.24 6.80
N ASP A 93 4.85 -2.48 7.08
CA ASP A 93 3.81 -2.88 6.14
C ASP A 93 2.54 -2.04 6.43
N MET A 94 1.77 -1.74 5.39
CA MET A 94 0.45 -1.13 5.50
C MET A 94 -0.56 -1.98 4.75
N ILE A 95 -1.67 -2.29 5.41
CA ILE A 95 -2.77 -3.07 4.86
C ILE A 95 -4.06 -2.30 5.05
N VAL A 96 -4.77 -2.03 3.97
CA VAL A 96 -6.11 -1.43 4.00
C VAL A 96 -7.15 -2.53 3.91
N ARG A 97 -8.02 -2.64 4.92
CA ARG A 97 -9.14 -3.58 4.92
C ARG A 97 -10.46 -2.83 4.84
N VAL A 98 -11.36 -3.35 4.02
CA VAL A 98 -12.68 -2.75 3.79
C VAL A 98 -13.74 -3.72 4.25
N TYR A 99 -14.72 -3.19 4.99
CA TYR A 99 -15.83 -3.94 5.56
C TYR A 99 -17.17 -3.28 5.25
N SER A 100 -18.23 -4.07 5.20
CA SER A 100 -19.59 -3.57 5.00
C SER A 100 -20.60 -4.21 5.95
N LYS A 101 -21.63 -3.44 6.31
CA LYS A 101 -22.81 -3.94 7.03
C LYS A 101 -23.76 -4.74 6.14
N LYS A 102 -23.78 -4.46 4.82
CA LYS A 102 -24.73 -5.09 3.89
C LYS A 102 -24.12 -6.32 3.25
N HIS A 103 -24.71 -7.47 3.56
CA HIS A 103 -24.26 -8.78 3.09
C HIS A 103 -24.27 -8.92 1.55
N GLU A 104 -25.16 -8.19 0.89
CA GLU A 104 -25.34 -8.18 -0.57
C GLU A 104 -24.15 -7.52 -1.29
N LEU A 105 -23.48 -6.57 -0.64
CA LEU A 105 -22.33 -5.87 -1.20
C LEU A 105 -21.08 -6.74 -1.26
N VAL A 106 -20.92 -7.66 -0.30
CA VAL A 106 -19.74 -8.54 -0.16
C VAL A 106 -19.66 -9.56 -1.31
N ARG A 107 -20.80 -9.97 -1.88
CA ARG A 107 -20.85 -10.95 -2.98
C ARG A 107 -20.82 -10.31 -4.37
N GLY A 108 -21.08 -9.00 -4.47
CA GLY A 108 -21.07 -8.27 -5.74
C GLY A 108 -19.66 -7.83 -6.12
N SER A 109 -19.31 -7.94 -7.40
CA SER A 109 -18.06 -7.47 -8.04
C SER A 109 -17.78 -5.96 -7.91
N ASN A 110 -18.55 -5.25 -7.09
CA ASN A 110 -18.56 -3.80 -6.87
C ASN A 110 -17.31 -3.30 -6.13
N PHE A 111 -16.58 -4.16 -5.41
CA PHE A 111 -15.35 -3.79 -4.69
C PHE A 111 -14.05 -3.94 -5.49
N SER A 112 -14.15 -4.31 -6.78
CA SER A 112 -13.02 -4.24 -7.72
C SER A 112 -12.40 -2.85 -7.82
N GLY A 113 -13.16 -1.79 -7.48
CA GLY A 113 -12.71 -0.41 -7.40
C GLY A 113 -11.62 -0.14 -6.36
N ILE A 114 -11.43 -0.97 -5.32
CA ILE A 114 -10.41 -0.76 -4.28
C ILE A 114 -9.00 -0.82 -4.86
N ARG A 115 -8.72 -1.75 -5.79
CA ARG A 115 -7.42 -1.76 -6.50
C ARG A 115 -7.25 -0.51 -7.37
N GLU A 116 -8.34 0.01 -7.92
CA GLU A 116 -8.32 1.17 -8.83
C GLU A 116 -8.20 2.51 -8.07
N LEU A 117 -8.74 2.59 -6.86
CA LEU A 117 -8.52 3.65 -5.87
C LEU A 117 -7.06 3.79 -5.51
N SER A 118 -6.41 2.68 -5.15
CA SER A 118 -5.01 2.68 -4.79
C SER A 118 -4.17 3.26 -5.92
N VAL A 119 -4.37 2.77 -7.15
CA VAL A 119 -3.64 3.25 -8.34
C VAL A 119 -3.94 4.73 -8.66
N LYS A 120 -5.17 5.20 -8.43
CA LYS A 120 -5.55 6.60 -8.71
C LYS A 120 -4.99 7.58 -7.67
N ASN A 121 -5.03 7.25 -6.38
CA ASN A 121 -4.51 8.13 -5.32
C ASN A 121 -2.99 8.32 -5.46
N ILE A 122 -2.23 7.26 -5.79
CA ILE A 122 -0.79 7.36 -6.12
C ILE A 122 -0.54 8.24 -7.36
N ARG A 123 -1.44 8.20 -8.34
CA ARG A 123 -1.29 8.94 -9.59
C ARG A 123 -1.57 10.44 -9.43
N ILE A 124 -2.41 10.82 -8.48
CA ILE A 124 -2.78 12.22 -8.21
C ILE A 124 -1.64 12.98 -7.53
N GLU A 125 -0.90 12.36 -6.58
CA GLU A 125 0.27 13.02 -5.97
C GLU A 125 1.46 13.16 -6.93
N ASN A 126 1.62 12.23 -7.87
CA ASN A 126 2.71 12.27 -8.85
C ASN A 126 2.48 13.24 -10.03
N GLN A 127 1.36 13.98 -10.07
CA GLN A 127 1.03 14.94 -11.14
C GLN A 127 0.71 16.34 -10.60
N VAL A 128 1.73 17.07 -10.17
CA VAL A 128 1.60 18.53 -9.86
C VAL A 128 1.75 19.41 -11.13
N HIS A 129 2.16 18.85 -12.27
CA HIS A 129 1.99 19.48 -13.60
C HIS A 129 1.67 18.40 -14.64
N GLU A 130 0.42 18.35 -15.11
CA GLU A 130 0.10 17.60 -16.32
C GLU A 130 0.83 18.23 -17.52
N MET A 131 1.74 17.47 -18.15
CA MET A 131 2.16 17.80 -19.50
C MET A 131 0.97 17.58 -20.45
N PRO A 132 0.57 18.57 -21.25
CA PRO A 132 -0.54 18.41 -22.17
C PRO A 132 -0.25 17.32 -23.21
N GLU A 133 -1.18 16.39 -23.35
CA GLU A 133 -1.15 15.21 -24.25
C GLU A 133 -0.90 15.53 -25.74
N LYS A 134 -0.90 16.81 -26.15
CA LYS A 134 -0.65 17.27 -27.53
C LYS A 134 0.79 17.08 -28.05
N LYS A 135 1.73 16.52 -27.27
CA LYS A 135 3.13 16.29 -27.72
C LYS A 135 3.51 14.83 -27.99
N LYS A 136 2.59 13.86 -27.91
CA LYS A 136 2.88 12.43 -28.17
C LYS A 136 2.82 12.00 -29.65
N CYS A 137 3.00 12.91 -30.61
CA CYS A 137 3.15 12.51 -32.02
C CYS A 137 4.18 13.36 -32.74
N ARG A 138 5.44 12.89 -32.73
CA ARG A 138 6.32 13.01 -33.89
C ARG A 138 6.94 11.65 -34.13
N ARG A 139 6.51 11.01 -35.23
CA ARG A 139 7.15 9.82 -35.79
C ARG A 139 8.65 10.08 -35.95
N PRO A 140 9.56 9.16 -35.64
CA PRO A 140 10.92 9.24 -36.15
C PRO A 140 10.82 9.06 -37.67
N LEU A 141 11.23 10.08 -38.42
CA LEU A 141 11.57 9.89 -39.83
C LEU A 141 12.84 9.04 -39.84
N LEU A 142 12.72 7.80 -40.28
CA LEU A 142 13.88 7.02 -40.70
C LEU A 142 14.51 7.74 -41.90
N PRO A 143 15.84 7.92 -41.96
CA PRO A 143 16.46 8.35 -43.20
C PRO A 143 16.38 7.19 -44.20
N GLU A 144 15.69 7.41 -45.32
CA GLU A 144 15.88 6.56 -46.49
C GLU A 144 17.32 6.72 -46.98
N SER A 145 18.06 5.62 -46.97
CA SER A 145 19.28 5.49 -47.76
C SER A 145 18.87 4.98 -49.13
N ASN A 146 18.91 5.87 -50.13
CA ASN A 146 18.83 5.50 -51.54
C ASN A 146 20.04 6.14 -52.26
N VAL A 147 20.81 5.24 -52.90
CA VAL A 147 21.94 5.42 -53.83
C VAL A 147 23.30 5.71 -53.23
#